data_AF-A0A958LUX6-F1
#
_entry.id   AF-A0A958LUX6-F1
#
_cell.length_a   1.000
_cell.length_b   1.000
_cell.length_c   1.000
_cell.angle_alpha   90.00
_cell.angle_beta   90.00
_cell.angle_gamma   90.00
#
_symmetry.space_group_name_H-M   'P 1'
#
loop_
_entity.id
_entity.type
_entity.pdbx_description
1 polymer ?
#
loop_
_entity_poly.entity_id
_entity_poly.type
_entity_poly.pdbx_seq_one_letter_code
_entity_poly.pdbx_strand_id
1 'polypeptide(L)'
;TSQVKIKNLINLSELNIKTSKNDILELTTNNSQSILIVEDKDNQKLVSLMSDKKIIKTWPPFSKNCYNFFFDESTQTLNFLEKKNSDTILKRLKSDDSCHLSLFSFAEKNISYLSPSPQDNQTYVWVETEKEISRIKLGTLKINSDINTCKNQDTLGK
;
A
#
# COMPACT_ATOMS: atom_id res chain seq x y z
N THR A 1 21.25 -15.60 9.23
CA THR A 1 20.78 -14.47 8.39
C THR A 1 20.00 -15.04 7.25
N SER A 2 18.68 -14.80 7.20
CA SER A 2 17.82 -15.38 6.17
C SER A 2 17.81 -14.47 4.94
N GLN A 3 18.22 -15.00 3.79
CA GLN A 3 18.15 -14.30 2.51
C GLN A 3 16.85 -14.69 1.83
N VAL A 4 16.03 -13.71 1.45
CA VAL A 4 14.85 -13.95 0.60
C VAL A 4 15.20 -13.51 -0.81
N LYS A 5 15.22 -14.47 -1.74
CA LYS A 5 15.36 -14.20 -3.17
C LYS A 5 13.97 -14.09 -3.78
N ILE A 6 13.67 -12.95 -4.38
CA ILE A 6 12.47 -12.83 -5.22
C ILE A 6 12.89 -12.98 -6.66
N LYS A 7 12.31 -13.98 -7.33
CA LYS A 7 12.48 -14.19 -8.75
C LYS A 7 11.27 -13.64 -9.48
N ASN A 8 11.48 -12.70 -10.37
CA ASN A 8 10.47 -12.30 -11.33
C ASN A 8 10.34 -13.41 -12.37
N LEU A 9 9.20 -14.09 -12.41
CA LEU A 9 8.98 -15.21 -13.33
C LEU A 9 8.72 -14.76 -14.78
N ILE A 10 8.38 -13.49 -15.00
CA ILE A 10 8.08 -12.93 -16.33
C ILE A 10 9.37 -12.64 -17.09
N ASN A 11 10.35 -12.00 -16.44
CA ASN A 11 11.62 -11.62 -17.08
C ASN A 11 12.85 -12.33 -16.51
N LEU A 12 12.63 -13.34 -15.65
CA LEU A 12 13.65 -14.16 -15.00
C LEU A 12 14.67 -13.37 -14.15
N SER A 13 14.41 -12.10 -13.86
CA SER A 13 15.28 -11.31 -12.99
C SER A 13 15.20 -11.80 -11.55
N GLU A 14 16.32 -11.69 -10.83
CA GLU A 14 16.39 -12.04 -9.41
C GLU A 14 16.74 -10.80 -8.60
N LEU A 15 15.88 -10.46 -7.64
CA LEU A 15 16.17 -9.46 -6.63
C LEU A 15 16.49 -10.17 -5.31
N ASN A 16 17.71 -9.96 -4.83
CA ASN A 16 18.07 -10.33 -3.47
C ASN A 16 17.52 -9.24 -2.54
N ILE A 17 16.50 -9.55 -1.75
CA ILE A 17 16.06 -8.66 -0.69
C ILE A 17 17.03 -8.81 0.48
N LYS A 18 17.56 -7.66 0.92
CA LYS A 18 18.47 -7.55 2.06
C LYS A 18 17.81 -8.17 3.30
N THR A 19 18.61 -8.77 4.17
CA THR A 19 18.19 -9.28 5.48
C THR A 19 17.50 -8.19 6.30
N SER A 20 16.18 -8.18 6.30
CA SER A 20 15.44 -7.48 7.34
C SER A 20 15.58 -8.23 8.65
N LYS A 21 15.61 -7.51 9.78
CA LYS A 21 15.45 -8.12 11.10
C LYS A 21 13.97 -8.39 11.43
N ASN A 22 13.07 -7.91 10.57
CA ASN A 22 11.63 -7.92 10.73
C ASN A 22 11.00 -8.98 9.81
N ASP A 23 9.81 -9.45 10.16
CA ASP A 23 9.04 -10.37 9.30
C ASP A 23 8.49 -9.62 8.09
N ILE A 24 8.68 -10.18 6.90
CA ILE A 24 8.14 -9.63 5.64
C ILE A 24 6.69 -10.12 5.49
N LEU A 25 5.74 -9.18 5.41
CA LEU A 25 4.31 -9.46 5.33
C LEU A 25 3.76 -9.47 3.90
N GLU A 26 4.26 -8.59 3.04
CA GLU A 26 3.75 -8.42 1.67
C GLU A 26 4.88 -8.02 0.71
N LEU A 27 4.81 -8.60 -0.49
CA LEU A 27 5.73 -8.37 -1.60
C LEU A 27 4.88 -8.16 -2.86
N THR A 28 4.81 -6.91 -3.33
CA THR A 28 3.97 -6.54 -4.48
C THR A 28 4.85 -5.97 -5.59
N THR A 29 4.64 -6.42 -6.83
CA THR A 29 5.38 -5.97 -8.02
C THR A 29 4.39 -5.58 -9.12
N ASN A 30 4.50 -4.37 -9.65
CA ASN A 30 3.51 -3.87 -10.62
C ASN A 30 4.03 -3.92 -12.07
N ASN A 31 5.33 -3.66 -12.34
CA ASN A 31 5.85 -3.83 -13.72
C ASN A 31 7.39 -3.95 -13.85
N SER A 32 8.03 -4.68 -12.95
CA SER A 32 9.35 -5.31 -13.19
C SER A 32 10.61 -4.44 -13.12
N GLN A 33 10.83 -3.78 -11.99
CA GLN A 33 12.19 -3.39 -11.53
C GLN A 33 12.20 -3.06 -10.02
N SER A 34 11.09 -2.49 -9.54
CA SER A 34 10.90 -2.19 -8.13
C SER A 34 9.98 -3.20 -7.42
N ILE A 35 10.23 -3.42 -6.14
CA ILE A 35 9.42 -4.27 -5.24
C ILE A 35 9.00 -3.43 -4.05
N LEU A 36 7.70 -3.45 -3.76
CA LEU A 36 7.17 -2.91 -2.52
C LEU A 36 7.32 -3.97 -1.43
N ILE A 37 8.00 -3.61 -0.35
CA ILE A 37 8.25 -4.47 0.80
C ILE A 37 7.50 -3.87 1.99
N VAL A 38 6.62 -4.68 2.59
CA VAL A 38 5.96 -4.37 3.85
C VAL A 38 6.50 -5.27 4.93
N GLU A 39 7.02 -4.68 5.99
CA GLU A 39 7.61 -5.38 7.12
C GLU A 39 6.80 -5.13 8.38
N ASP A 40 6.72 -6.15 9.23
CA ASP A 40 6.14 -6.03 10.55
C ASP A 40 7.19 -5.61 11.59
N LYS A 41 6.95 -4.50 12.29
CA LYS A 41 7.83 -4.06 13.37
C LYS A 41 7.01 -3.65 14.59
N ASP A 42 7.05 -4.49 15.61
CA ASP A 42 6.32 -4.31 16.86
C ASP A 42 4.81 -4.09 16.63
N ASN A 43 4.37 -2.83 16.73
CA ASN A 43 2.99 -2.36 16.57
C ASN A 43 2.79 -1.47 15.33
N GLN A 44 3.72 -1.53 14.38
CA GLN A 44 3.72 -0.70 13.17
C GLN A 44 4.07 -1.54 11.93
N LYS A 45 3.76 -1.00 10.76
CA LYS A 45 4.18 -1.53 9.47
C LYS A 45 5.16 -0.57 8.82
N LEU A 46 6.29 -1.10 8.38
CA LEU A 46 7.28 -0.36 7.61
C LEU A 46 7.09 -0.68 6.13
N VAL A 47 7.01 0.36 5.30
CA VAL A 47 6.79 0.20 3.87
C VAL A 47 7.93 0.86 3.12
N SER A 48 8.56 0.09 2.23
CA SER A 48 9.67 0.56 1.42
C SER A 48 9.56 0.06 -0.01
N LEU A 49 10.04 0.88 -0.94
CA LEU A 49 10.17 0.53 -2.35
C LEU A 49 11.65 0.30 -2.66
N MET A 50 11.98 -0.88 -3.19
CA MET A 50 13.35 -1.30 -3.49
C MET A 50 13.52 -1.62 -4.98
N SER A 51 14.59 -1.13 -5.62
CA SER A 51 15.03 -1.53 -6.97
C SER A 51 16.52 -1.85 -6.92
N ASP A 52 16.96 -2.85 -7.67
CA ASP A 52 18.38 -3.20 -7.84
C ASP A 52 19.18 -3.26 -6.52
N LYS A 53 18.59 -3.88 -5.49
CA LYS A 53 19.14 -4.04 -4.13
C LYS A 53 19.33 -2.73 -3.36
N LYS A 54 18.75 -1.61 -3.84
CA LYS A 54 18.76 -0.30 -3.19
C LYS A 54 17.34 0.10 -2.80
N ILE A 55 17.20 0.60 -1.58
CA ILE A 55 15.95 1.25 -1.15
C ILE A 55 15.86 2.56 -1.92
N ILE A 56 14.82 2.72 -2.74
CA ILE A 56 14.51 3.97 -3.45
C ILE A 56 13.74 4.90 -2.52
N LYS A 57 12.82 4.33 -1.73
CA LYS A 57 11.94 5.11 -0.87
C LYS A 57 11.51 4.34 0.37
N THR A 58 11.37 5.08 1.46
CA THR A 58 10.73 4.62 2.70
C THR A 58 9.67 5.62 3.09
N TRP A 59 8.46 5.15 3.40
CA TRP A 59 7.40 5.99 3.94
C TRP A 59 7.43 6.02 5.47
N PRO A 60 6.77 6.99 6.11
CA PRO A 60 6.58 6.98 7.56
C PRO A 60 5.95 5.66 8.05
N PRO A 61 6.20 5.26 9.31
CA PRO A 61 5.58 4.05 9.86
C PRO A 61 4.06 4.10 9.83
N PHE A 62 3.42 2.99 9.46
CA PHE A 62 1.97 2.85 9.42
C PHE A 62 1.44 2.10 10.63
N SER A 63 0.16 2.34 10.98
CA SER A 63 -0.50 1.53 12.01
C SER A 63 -0.70 0.08 11.55
N LYS A 64 -0.85 -0.86 12.49
CA LYS A 64 -1.19 -2.25 12.18
C LYS A 64 -2.53 -2.39 11.45
N ASN A 65 -3.43 -1.42 11.59
CA ASN A 65 -4.73 -1.39 10.93
C ASN A 65 -4.64 -1.05 9.43
N CYS A 66 -3.46 -0.63 8.94
CA CYS A 66 -3.20 -0.44 7.50
C CYS A 66 -2.81 -1.78 6.86
N TYR A 67 -3.36 -2.16 5.72
CA TYR A 67 -3.13 -3.45 5.05
C TYR A 67 -3.32 -3.33 3.53
N ASN A 68 -2.96 -4.39 2.80
CA ASN A 68 -3.10 -4.49 1.35
C ASN A 68 -2.41 -3.32 0.62
N PHE A 69 -1.08 -3.28 0.70
CA PHE A 69 -0.28 -2.20 0.14
C PHE A 69 0.10 -2.50 -1.31
N PHE A 70 -0.07 -1.51 -2.19
CA PHE A 70 0.40 -1.61 -3.57
C PHE A 70 0.86 -0.25 -4.10
N PHE A 71 1.86 -0.28 -4.97
CA PHE A 71 2.48 0.94 -5.50
C PHE A 71 2.13 1.11 -6.98
N ASP A 72 1.40 2.15 -7.31
CA ASP A 72 1.13 2.53 -8.69
C ASP A 72 2.30 3.34 -9.24
N GLU A 73 3.12 2.70 -10.07
CA GLU A 73 4.29 3.32 -10.70
C GLU A 73 3.91 4.45 -11.67
N SER A 74 2.75 4.35 -12.33
CA SER A 74 2.31 5.35 -13.32
C SER A 74 1.95 6.68 -12.68
N THR A 75 1.31 6.63 -11.51
CA THR A 75 0.93 7.81 -10.73
C THR A 75 1.88 8.08 -9.56
N GLN A 76 2.96 7.30 -9.44
CA GLN A 76 3.94 7.39 -8.35
C GLN A 76 3.27 7.41 -6.97
N THR A 77 2.30 6.54 -6.74
CA THR A 77 1.42 6.60 -5.56
C THR A 77 1.43 5.29 -4.79
N LEU A 78 1.66 5.36 -3.47
CA LEU A 78 1.43 4.26 -2.55
C LEU A 78 -0.06 4.22 -2.17
N ASN A 79 -0.70 3.09 -2.41
CA ASN A 79 -2.09 2.83 -2.06
C ASN A 79 -2.14 1.78 -0.96
N PHE A 80 -3.06 1.93 -0.02
CA PHE A 80 -3.29 0.97 1.05
C PHE A 80 -4.68 1.10 1.65
N LEU A 81 -5.19 0.02 2.21
CA LEU A 81 -6.42 0.00 2.98
C LEU A 81 -6.14 0.26 4.46
N GLU A 82 -7.03 0.96 5.14
CA GLU A 82 -7.02 1.09 6.60
C GLU A 82 -8.37 0.65 7.15
N LYS A 83 -8.35 -0.20 8.18
CA LYS A 83 -9.53 -0.56 8.95
C LYS A 83 -9.76 0.46 10.04
N LYS A 84 -10.89 1.17 9.99
CA LYS A 84 -11.31 2.14 11.00
C LYS A 84 -12.70 1.77 11.48
N ASN A 85 -12.81 1.26 12.71
CA ASN A 85 -14.05 0.70 13.25
C ASN A 85 -14.57 -0.44 12.35
N SER A 86 -15.81 -0.32 11.85
CA SER A 86 -16.41 -1.25 10.91
C SER A 86 -16.07 -0.95 9.45
N ASP A 87 -15.34 0.12 9.16
CA ASP A 87 -15.22 0.63 7.80
C ASP A 87 -13.81 0.37 7.24
N THR A 88 -13.75 0.16 5.94
CA THR A 88 -12.50 0.11 5.18
C THR A 88 -12.34 1.40 4.39
N ILE A 89 -11.17 2.02 4.49
CA ILE A 89 -10.83 3.27 3.81
C ILE A 89 -9.61 3.01 2.91
N LEU A 90 -9.71 3.33 1.63
CA LEU A 90 -8.54 3.41 0.75
C LEU A 90 -7.84 4.75 0.95
N LYS A 91 -6.55 4.68 1.22
CA LYS A 91 -5.64 5.81 1.37
C LYS A 91 -4.62 5.80 0.24
N ARG A 92 -4.36 6.97 -0.34
CA ARG A 92 -3.37 7.16 -1.41
C ARG A 92 -2.37 8.24 -0.99
N LEU A 93 -1.09 7.89 -0.97
CA LEU A 93 0.03 8.77 -0.66
C LEU A 93 0.95 8.89 -1.88
N LYS A 94 1.08 10.10 -2.42
CA LYS A 94 2.04 10.33 -3.50
C LYS A 94 3.48 10.14 -3.01
N SER A 95 4.34 9.67 -3.90
CA SER A 95 5.73 9.39 -3.54
C SER A 95 6.50 10.71 -3.37
N ASP A 96 6.38 11.63 -4.31
CA ASP A 96 7.02 12.96 -4.22
C ASP A 96 6.46 13.82 -3.09
N ASP A 97 5.18 13.67 -2.77
CA ASP A 97 4.47 14.47 -1.80
C ASP A 97 3.89 13.61 -0.67
N SER A 98 4.72 13.27 0.32
CA SER A 98 4.28 12.54 1.54
C SER A 98 3.23 13.31 2.34
N CYS A 99 2.99 14.57 2.00
CA CYS A 99 1.99 15.43 2.61
C CYS A 99 0.61 15.30 1.95
N HIS A 100 0.48 14.66 0.79
CA HIS A 100 -0.80 14.57 0.08
C HIS A 100 -1.46 13.22 0.31
N LEU A 101 -2.57 13.21 1.06
CA LEU A 101 -3.36 12.03 1.36
C LEU A 101 -4.76 12.16 0.74
N SER A 102 -5.07 11.31 -0.22
CA SER A 102 -6.43 11.17 -0.76
C SER A 102 -7.15 10.03 -0.05
N LEU A 103 -8.41 10.26 0.35
CA LEU A 103 -9.25 9.29 1.05
C LEU A 103 -10.45 8.88 0.21
N PHE A 104 -10.69 7.57 0.18
CA PHE A 104 -11.85 6.95 -0.46
C PHE A 104 -12.49 5.99 0.54
N SER A 105 -13.81 6.03 0.67
CA SER A 105 -14.55 5.03 1.46
C SER A 105 -15.24 4.06 0.53
N PHE A 106 -15.34 2.81 0.97
CA PHE A 106 -16.20 1.83 0.34
C PHE A 106 -17.56 1.83 1.04
N ALA A 107 -18.61 1.44 0.33
CA ALA A 107 -19.89 1.14 0.98
C ALA A 107 -19.78 -0.15 1.81
N GLU A 108 -18.89 -1.05 1.39
CA GLU A 108 -18.55 -2.32 2.01
C GLU A 108 -17.60 -2.17 3.19
N LYS A 109 -17.80 -3.03 4.19
CA LYS A 109 -17.16 -2.94 5.51
C LYS A 109 -15.95 -3.84 5.72
N ASN A 110 -15.84 -4.92 4.94
CA ASN A 110 -14.83 -5.96 5.13
C ASN A 110 -14.09 -6.28 3.85
N ILE A 111 -13.36 -5.29 3.32
CA ILE A 111 -12.55 -5.50 2.13
C ILE A 111 -11.19 -6.05 2.56
N SER A 112 -10.81 -7.22 2.06
CA SER A 112 -9.54 -7.90 2.37
C SER A 112 -8.46 -7.63 1.33
N TYR A 113 -8.86 -7.43 0.08
CA TYR A 113 -7.96 -7.17 -1.04
C TYR A 113 -8.56 -6.16 -2.01
N LEU A 114 -7.73 -5.29 -2.56
CA LEU A 114 -8.08 -4.30 -3.57
C LEU A 114 -7.03 -4.32 -4.68
N SER A 115 -7.47 -4.21 -5.93
CA SER A 115 -6.59 -4.02 -7.08
C SER A 115 -7.20 -3.01 -8.06
N PRO A 116 -6.39 -2.12 -8.65
CA PRO A 116 -6.87 -1.21 -9.68
C PRO A 116 -7.34 -1.99 -10.91
N SER A 117 -8.43 -1.52 -11.52
CA SER A 117 -8.86 -2.00 -12.82
C SER A 117 -7.92 -1.47 -13.91
N PRO A 118 -7.61 -2.25 -14.95
CA PRO A 118 -6.87 -1.75 -16.11
C PRO A 118 -7.68 -0.76 -16.96
N GLN A 119 -8.99 -0.61 -16.69
CA GLN A 119 -9.89 0.23 -17.49
C GLN A 119 -9.67 1.72 -17.24
N ASP A 120 -9.49 2.12 -15.97
CA ASP A 120 -9.32 3.51 -15.55
C ASP A 120 -8.80 3.62 -14.09
N ASN A 121 -8.45 4.84 -13.67
CA ASN A 121 -7.82 5.12 -12.37
C ASN A 121 -8.79 5.23 -11.18
N GLN A 122 -10.09 5.07 -11.40
CA GLN A 122 -11.16 5.19 -10.40
C GLN A 122 -11.90 3.88 -10.18
N THR A 123 -11.78 2.93 -11.10
CA THR A 123 -12.41 1.61 -11.04
C THR A 123 -11.48 0.60 -10.37
N TYR A 124 -12.01 -0.16 -9.43
CA TYR A 124 -11.27 -1.14 -8.66
C TYR A 124 -12.03 -2.47 -8.57
N VAL A 125 -11.27 -3.55 -8.49
CA VAL A 125 -11.77 -4.87 -8.10
C VAL A 125 -11.39 -5.09 -6.64
N TRP A 126 -12.33 -5.56 -5.82
CA TRP A 126 -12.04 -5.89 -4.44
C TRP A 126 -12.68 -7.21 -3.99
N VAL A 127 -12.09 -7.79 -2.95
CA VAL A 127 -12.62 -8.97 -2.27
C VAL A 127 -13.26 -8.52 -0.97
N GLU A 128 -14.56 -8.74 -0.87
CA GLU A 128 -15.31 -8.59 0.37
C GLU A 128 -15.43 -9.94 1.07
N THR A 129 -15.06 -10.03 2.34
CA THR A 129 -15.17 -11.25 3.13
C THR A 129 -16.16 -11.06 4.27
N GLU A 130 -17.26 -11.81 4.26
CA GLU A 130 -18.27 -11.79 5.32
C GLU A 130 -18.62 -13.23 5.73
N LYS A 131 -18.50 -13.54 7.03
CA LYS A 131 -18.81 -14.86 7.60
C LYS A 131 -18.20 -16.01 6.79
N GLU A 132 -16.90 -15.91 6.51
CA GLU A 132 -16.10 -16.89 5.74
C GLU A 132 -16.42 -16.99 4.24
N ILE A 133 -17.44 -16.28 3.74
CA ILE A 133 -17.73 -16.21 2.32
C ILE A 133 -16.98 -15.01 1.73
N SER A 134 -16.18 -15.27 0.69
CA SER A 134 -15.50 -14.22 -0.08
C SER A 134 -16.21 -13.96 -1.41
N ARG A 135 -16.47 -12.69 -1.71
CA ARG A 135 -17.09 -12.25 -2.97
C ARG A 135 -16.18 -11.25 -3.66
N ILE A 136 -16.02 -11.41 -4.97
CA ILE A 136 -15.30 -10.46 -5.82
C ILE A 136 -16.32 -9.43 -6.32
N LYS A 137 -16.00 -8.15 -6.13
CA LYS A 137 -16.81 -7.01 -6.58
C LYS A 137 -15.98 -6.10 -7.47
N LEU A 138 -16.68 -5.37 -8.34
CA LEU A 138 -16.13 -4.33 -9.21
C LEU A 138 -16.93 -3.06 -8.97
N GLY A 139 -16.25 -1.93 -8.90
CA GLY A 139 -16.93 -0.64 -8.82
C GLY A 139 -15.97 0.55 -8.86
N THR A 140 -16.56 1.73 -8.97
CA THR A 140 -15.84 3.00 -9.07
C THR A 140 -15.83 3.70 -7.72
N LEU A 141 -14.65 4.11 -7.26
CA LEU A 141 -14.50 4.83 -6.00
C LEU A 141 -14.60 6.34 -6.24
N LYS A 142 -15.42 7.00 -5.43
CA LYS A 142 -15.49 8.47 -5.41
C LYS A 142 -14.50 9.03 -4.40
N ILE A 143 -13.80 10.09 -4.79
CA ILE A 143 -12.93 10.84 -3.89
C ILE A 143 -13.80 11.47 -2.81
N ASN A 144 -13.55 11.16 -1.55
CA ASN A 144 -14.25 11.79 -0.43
C ASN A 144 -13.56 13.07 0.01
N SER A 145 -12.22 13.08 0.01
CA SER A 145 -11.43 14.24 0.43
C SER A 145 -9.97 14.12 -0.01
N ASP A 146 -9.36 15.25 -0.33
CA ASP A 146 -7.91 15.42 -0.47
C ASP A 146 -7.39 16.25 0.71
N ILE A 147 -6.45 15.69 1.47
CA ILE A 147 -5.93 16.29 2.70
C ILE A 147 -4.44 16.58 2.53
N ASN A 148 -4.04 17.82 2.77
CA ASN A 148 -2.63 18.18 2.94
C ASN A 148 -2.24 18.01 4.42
N THR A 149 -1.53 16.93 4.75
CA THR A 149 -1.17 16.52 6.10
C THR A 149 -0.01 17.31 6.71
N CYS A 150 0.69 18.13 5.91
CA CYS A 150 1.81 18.94 6.38
C CYS A 150 1.42 20.34 6.90
N LYS A 151 0.17 20.77 6.72
CA LYS A 151 -0.30 22.07 7.24
C LYS A 151 -0.48 22.15 8.77
N ASN A 152 -0.24 21.06 9.50
CA ASN A 152 -0.42 20.99 10.96
C ASN A 152 0.90 20.94 11.76
N GLN A 153 2.07 21.17 11.14
CA GLN A 153 3.34 21.21 11.87
C GLN A 153 3.75 22.61 12.40
N ASP A 154 3.06 23.69 12.01
CA ASP A 154 3.45 25.07 12.37
C ASP A 154 2.81 25.64 13.65
N THR A 155 2.14 24.84 14.49
CA THR A 155 1.52 25.35 15.73
C THR A 155 2.11 24.81 17.04
N LEU A 156 3.30 24.22 17.03
CA LEU A 156 4.02 23.87 18.27
C LEU A 156 5.48 24.34 18.19
N GLY A 157 5.72 25.59 18.63
CA GLY A 157 7.06 26.11 18.87
C GLY A 157 7.15 27.64 18.87
N LYS A 158 6.44 28.30 19.79
CA LYS A 158 6.93 29.55 20.39
C LYS A 158 7.75 29.19 21.62
#